data_AF-A0A6L9ZMD2-F1
#
_entry.id   AF-A0A6L9ZMD2-F1
#
_cell.length_a   1.000
_cell.length_b   1.000
_cell.length_c   1.000
_cell.angle_alpha   90.00
_cell.angle_beta   90.00
_cell.angle_gamma   90.00
#
_symmetry.space_group_name_H-M   'P 1'
#
loop_
_entity.id
_entity.type
_entity.pdbx_description
1 polymer ?
#
loop_
_entity_poly.entity_id
_entity_poly.type
_entity_poly.pdbx_seq_one_letter_code
_entity_poly.pdbx_strand_id
1 'polypeptide(L)'
;LTKVTGRDEFNYEFYVVMDDQLNAFALPGGKIFINAGAILKTKSEAELAGLLAHELSHAVLSHGFQLVTQGNLTANITQFIPYGGTAANLIVLNYSRNMERQADDLGTKILAASGYAADGLRNLMITLHDQGGPKPLFPWLSTHPETKERINNLEAIIDRNGYNRYTYEGVENHLEIQKRVAQLLKEYEEKQKEEEEGKQEVKQEDEQQQTQDKEQDLKQQDDQEQQQEE
;
A
#
# COMPACT_ATOMS: atom_id res chain seq x y z
N LEU A 1 8.00 -16.81 -3.02
CA LEU A 1 7.83 -16.38 -1.62
C LEU A 1 6.85 -17.28 -0.84
N THR A 2 5.54 -17.31 -1.14
CA THR A 2 4.54 -18.00 -0.30
C THR A 2 4.77 -19.51 -0.12
N LYS A 3 5.28 -20.20 -1.14
CA LYS A 3 5.58 -21.64 -1.11
C LYS A 3 6.56 -22.07 -0.01
N VAL A 4 7.32 -21.13 0.58
CA VAL A 4 8.33 -21.42 1.62
C VAL A 4 7.97 -20.83 2.99
N THR A 5 6.76 -20.30 3.16
CA THR A 5 6.32 -19.72 4.45
C THR A 5 5.84 -20.77 5.45
N GLY A 6 5.52 -21.98 4.99
CA GLY A 6 4.96 -23.05 5.82
C GLY A 6 3.51 -22.80 6.27
N ARG A 7 2.78 -21.93 5.57
CA ARG A 7 1.39 -21.54 5.85
C ARG A 7 0.47 -21.89 4.67
N ASP A 8 0.35 -23.17 4.38
CA ASP A 8 -0.45 -23.67 3.24
C ASP A 8 -1.96 -23.50 3.47
N GLU A 9 -2.39 -23.21 4.70
CA GLU A 9 -3.79 -22.92 5.04
C GLU A 9 -4.26 -21.53 4.58
N PHE A 10 -3.34 -20.63 4.22
CA PHE A 10 -3.69 -19.29 3.73
C PHE A 10 -3.95 -19.29 2.23
N ASN A 11 -5.04 -18.65 1.81
CA ASN A 11 -5.29 -18.38 0.39
C ASN A 11 -4.58 -17.09 -0.02
N TYR A 12 -3.32 -17.24 -0.47
CA TYR A 12 -2.51 -16.09 -0.81
C TYR A 12 -3.00 -15.38 -2.08
N GLU A 13 -3.34 -14.10 -1.94
CA GLU A 13 -3.78 -13.23 -3.03
C GLU A 13 -2.98 -11.92 -3.00
N PHE A 14 -2.52 -11.47 -4.17
CA PHE A 14 -1.72 -10.26 -4.31
C PHE A 14 -2.48 -9.23 -5.14
N TYR A 15 -2.58 -8.00 -4.64
CA TYR A 15 -3.26 -6.90 -5.29
C TYR A 15 -2.29 -5.74 -5.49
N VAL A 16 -2.25 -5.21 -6.71
CA VAL A 16 -1.54 -3.96 -7.00
C VAL A 16 -2.53 -2.82 -6.92
N VAL A 17 -2.25 -1.86 -6.04
CA VAL A 17 -3.04 -0.63 -5.86
C VAL A 17 -2.41 0.47 -6.71
N MET A 18 -3.19 1.13 -7.56
CA MET A 18 -2.72 2.22 -8.44
C MET A 18 -2.55 3.51 -7.64
N ASP A 19 -1.52 3.52 -6.82
CA ASP A 19 -1.11 4.60 -5.93
C ASP A 19 0.42 4.74 -6.05
N ASP A 20 0.90 5.98 -6.20
CA ASP A 20 2.29 6.31 -6.46
C ASP A 20 3.19 6.28 -5.20
N GLN A 21 2.61 6.09 -4.01
CA GLN A 21 3.32 6.00 -2.75
C GLN A 21 4.03 4.65 -2.58
N LEU A 22 5.15 4.66 -1.85
CA LEU A 22 5.80 3.41 -1.45
C LEU A 22 5.05 2.87 -0.23
N ASN A 23 4.21 1.87 -0.47
CA ASN A 23 3.49 1.17 0.58
C ASN A 23 3.21 -0.28 0.17
N ALA A 24 3.15 -1.15 1.16
CA ALA A 24 2.66 -2.51 1.06
C ALA A 24 2.16 -2.95 2.44
N PHE A 25 1.18 -3.84 2.47
CA PHE A 25 0.71 -4.43 3.73
C PHE A 25 0.09 -5.80 3.49
N ALA A 26 0.17 -6.66 4.50
CA ALA A 26 -0.51 -7.94 4.52
C ALA A 26 -1.65 -7.97 5.55
N LEU A 27 -2.79 -8.53 5.14
CA LEU A 27 -3.93 -8.81 6.02
C LEU A 27 -3.91 -10.28 6.47
N PRO A 28 -4.55 -10.59 7.62
CA PRO A 28 -4.80 -11.96 8.03
C PRO A 28 -5.44 -12.79 6.90
N GLY A 29 -5.01 -14.05 6.76
CA GLY A 29 -5.55 -14.96 5.74
C GLY A 29 -4.85 -14.93 4.38
N GLY A 30 -3.78 -14.14 4.22
CA GLY A 30 -2.90 -14.22 3.05
C GLY A 30 -3.17 -13.20 1.95
N LYS A 31 -3.91 -12.12 2.23
CA LYS A 31 -4.11 -11.03 1.26
C LYS A 31 -3.00 -10.00 1.39
N ILE A 32 -2.31 -9.69 0.30
CA ILE A 32 -1.19 -8.76 0.24
C ILE A 32 -1.52 -7.65 -0.74
N PHE A 33 -1.37 -6.41 -0.31
CA PHE A 33 -1.58 -5.21 -1.10
C PHE A 33 -0.26 -4.50 -1.29
N ILE A 34 -0.01 -4.05 -2.52
CA ILE A 34 1.25 -3.43 -2.93
C ILE A 34 0.90 -2.20 -3.74
N ASN A 35 1.36 -1.03 -3.34
CA ASN A 35 1.17 0.17 -4.15
C ASN A 35 2.08 0.11 -5.38
N ALA A 36 1.61 0.63 -6.51
CA ALA A 36 2.39 0.78 -7.74
C ALA A 36 3.71 1.53 -7.46
N GLY A 37 3.67 2.54 -6.59
CA GLY A 37 4.85 3.28 -6.13
C GLY A 37 5.92 2.42 -5.47
N ALA A 38 5.57 1.34 -4.77
CA ALA A 38 6.55 0.43 -4.18
C ALA A 38 7.33 -0.34 -5.26
N ILE A 39 6.64 -0.75 -6.33
CA ILE A 39 7.28 -1.40 -7.49
C ILE A 39 8.19 -0.40 -8.23
N LEU A 40 7.73 0.84 -8.39
CA LEU A 40 8.49 1.89 -9.10
C LEU A 40 9.72 2.40 -8.34
N LYS A 41 9.75 2.29 -7.01
CA LYS A 41 10.84 2.83 -6.16
C LYS A 41 11.88 1.79 -5.74
N THR A 42 11.55 0.50 -5.81
CA THR A 42 12.51 -0.60 -5.62
C THR A 42 13.47 -0.70 -6.81
N LYS A 43 14.75 -1.03 -6.59
CA LYS A 43 15.78 -1.06 -7.65
C LYS A 43 15.99 -2.44 -8.27
N SER A 44 15.49 -3.49 -7.66
CA SER A 44 15.61 -4.86 -8.16
C SER A 44 14.40 -5.71 -7.75
N GLU A 45 14.24 -6.84 -8.42
CA GLU A 45 13.20 -7.82 -8.06
C GLU A 45 13.44 -8.38 -6.66
N ALA A 46 14.71 -8.51 -6.24
CA ALA A 46 15.05 -8.92 -4.88
C ALA A 46 14.69 -7.87 -3.83
N GLU A 47 14.83 -6.56 -4.11
CA GLU A 47 14.34 -5.51 -3.19
C GLU A 47 12.81 -5.58 -3.04
N LEU A 48 12.07 -5.70 -4.15
CA LEU A 48 10.62 -5.88 -4.10
C LEU A 48 10.22 -7.16 -3.38
N ALA A 49 10.91 -8.27 -3.66
CA ALA A 49 10.68 -9.53 -2.97
C ALA A 49 11.00 -9.44 -1.47
N GLY A 50 12.01 -8.64 -1.10
CA GLY A 50 12.36 -8.32 0.29
C GLY A 50 11.21 -7.61 1.01
N LEU A 51 10.64 -6.57 0.39
CA LEU A 51 9.44 -5.88 0.90
C LEU A 51 8.30 -6.88 1.12
N LEU A 52 7.99 -7.71 0.12
CA LEU A 52 6.90 -8.68 0.22
C LEU A 52 7.16 -9.78 1.25
N ALA A 53 8.40 -10.23 1.38
CA ALA A 53 8.79 -11.22 2.38
C ALA A 53 8.66 -10.66 3.81
N HIS A 54 8.96 -9.37 4.00
CA HIS A 54 8.72 -8.65 5.26
C HIS A 54 7.22 -8.61 5.60
N GLU A 55 6.38 -8.15 4.67
CA GLU A 55 4.91 -8.10 4.88
C GLU A 55 4.30 -9.48 5.11
N LEU A 56 4.73 -10.49 4.34
CA LEU A 56 4.34 -11.88 4.55
C LEU A 56 4.72 -12.36 5.95
N SER A 57 5.87 -11.94 6.48
CA SER A 57 6.31 -12.35 7.81
C SER A 57 5.40 -11.80 8.91
N HIS A 58 4.89 -10.57 8.78
CA HIS A 58 3.88 -10.05 9.69
C HIS A 58 2.60 -10.90 9.70
N ALA A 59 2.15 -11.36 8.52
CA ALA A 59 0.99 -12.25 8.41
C ALA A 59 1.26 -13.64 8.98
N VAL A 60 2.41 -14.24 8.65
CA VAL A 60 2.81 -15.60 9.10
C VAL A 60 2.99 -15.67 10.61
N LEU A 61 3.53 -14.60 11.22
CA LEU A 61 3.72 -14.49 12.67
C LEU A 61 2.48 -13.93 13.39
N SER A 62 1.40 -13.65 12.66
CA SER A 62 0.15 -13.10 13.19
C SER A 62 0.34 -11.79 13.97
N HIS A 63 1.31 -10.94 13.60
CA HIS A 63 1.61 -9.71 14.34
C HIS A 63 0.40 -8.78 14.45
N GLY A 64 -0.41 -8.66 13.40
CA GLY A 64 -1.65 -7.86 13.45
C GLY A 64 -2.64 -8.38 14.50
N PHE A 65 -2.80 -9.70 14.62
CA PHE A 65 -3.64 -10.31 15.65
C PHE A 65 -3.04 -10.14 17.05
N GLN A 66 -1.72 -10.28 17.19
CA GLN A 66 -1.03 -10.03 18.46
C GLN A 66 -1.26 -8.61 18.97
N LEU A 67 -1.18 -7.59 18.10
CA LEU A 67 -1.46 -6.19 18.47
C LEU A 67 -2.90 -6.00 18.99
N VAL A 68 -3.88 -6.63 18.35
CA VAL A 68 -5.29 -6.60 18.77
C VAL A 68 -5.46 -7.27 20.14
N THR A 69 -4.89 -8.46 20.34
CA THR A 69 -5.04 -9.21 21.61
C THR A 69 -4.28 -8.63 22.80
N GLN A 70 -3.17 -7.92 22.56
CA GLN A 70 -2.35 -7.31 23.61
C GLN A 70 -2.93 -6.00 24.16
N GLY A 71 -4.13 -5.58 23.73
CA GLY A 71 -4.84 -4.43 24.28
C GLY A 71 -4.25 -3.07 23.88
N ASN A 72 -3.32 -3.03 22.92
CA ASN A 72 -2.74 -1.78 22.40
C ASN A 72 -3.53 -1.21 21.21
N LEU A 73 -4.64 -1.85 20.84
CA LEU A 73 -5.63 -1.34 19.90
C LEU A 73 -6.98 -1.28 20.62
N THR A 74 -7.39 -0.08 21.06
CA THR A 74 -8.77 0.25 21.42
C THR A 74 -9.68 0.29 20.18
N ALA A 75 -9.37 -0.48 19.15
CA ALA A 75 -10.03 -0.45 17.86
C ALA A 75 -10.92 -1.69 17.74
N ASN A 76 -12.22 -1.42 17.64
CA ASN A 76 -13.26 -2.39 17.34
C ASN A 76 -12.78 -3.37 16.26
N ILE A 77 -12.71 -4.65 16.62
CA ILE A 77 -12.30 -5.75 15.73
C ILE A 77 -13.07 -5.74 14.39
N THR A 78 -14.28 -5.17 14.38
CA THR A 78 -15.13 -4.95 13.20
C THR A 78 -14.48 -4.09 12.11
N GLN A 79 -13.48 -3.26 12.39
CA GLN A 79 -12.74 -2.52 11.35
C GLN A 79 -11.75 -3.38 10.56
N PHE A 80 -11.40 -4.57 11.07
CA PHE A 80 -10.46 -5.48 10.41
C PHE A 80 -11.16 -6.56 9.58
N ILE A 81 -12.49 -6.61 9.62
CA ILE A 81 -13.30 -7.54 8.82
C ILE A 81 -13.84 -6.76 7.61
N PRO A 82 -13.44 -7.10 6.38
CA PRO A 82 -13.93 -6.44 5.18
C PRO A 82 -15.37 -6.90 4.89
N TYR A 83 -16.34 -6.39 5.66
CA TYR A 83 -17.74 -6.46 5.29
C TYR A 83 -18.08 -5.27 4.39
N GLY A 84 -18.20 -5.56 3.09
CA GLY A 84 -18.98 -4.83 2.09
C GLY A 84 -18.98 -3.29 2.16
N GLY A 85 -18.11 -2.65 1.39
CA GLY A 85 -18.40 -1.35 0.77
C GLY A 85 -17.59 -0.14 1.21
N THR A 86 -16.86 -0.19 2.33
CA THR A 86 -16.02 0.92 2.79
C THR A 86 -14.56 0.49 2.97
N ALA A 87 -13.90 0.20 1.86
CA ALA A 87 -12.47 -0.14 1.80
C ALA A 87 -11.54 1.08 1.95
N ALA A 88 -11.91 2.06 2.79
CA ALA A 88 -11.21 3.36 2.87
C ALA A 88 -10.45 3.59 4.19
N ASN A 89 -10.59 2.71 5.19
CA ASN A 89 -9.78 2.82 6.41
C ASN A 89 -8.42 2.14 6.16
N LEU A 90 -7.40 2.94 5.84
CA LEU A 90 -6.02 2.49 5.79
C LEU A 90 -5.66 1.87 7.14
N ILE A 91 -5.36 0.57 7.15
CA ILE A 91 -4.92 -0.15 8.34
C ILE A 91 -3.47 0.26 8.62
N VAL A 92 -3.31 1.28 9.47
CA VAL A 92 -1.99 1.72 9.97
C VAL A 92 -1.66 0.88 11.20
N LEU A 93 -0.87 -0.18 11.03
CA LEU A 93 -0.39 -1.00 12.14
C LEU A 93 0.98 -0.49 12.60
N ASN A 94 1.08 -0.13 13.87
CA ASN A 94 2.34 0.22 14.51
C ASN A 94 2.90 -1.01 15.22
N TYR A 95 3.79 -1.73 14.54
CA TYR A 95 4.42 -2.90 15.11
C TYR A 95 5.51 -2.53 16.11
N SER A 96 5.70 -3.37 17.12
CA SER A 96 6.80 -3.18 18.07
C SER A 96 8.15 -3.40 17.38
N ARG A 97 9.23 -2.81 17.92
CA ARG A 97 10.61 -3.06 17.41
C ARG A 97 10.96 -4.54 17.37
N ASN A 98 10.44 -5.34 18.31
CA ASN A 98 10.66 -6.77 18.32
C ASN A 98 9.91 -7.48 17.18
N MET A 99 8.68 -7.07 16.88
CA MET A 99 7.91 -7.60 15.74
C MET A 99 8.59 -7.25 14.41
N GLU A 100 9.12 -6.04 14.25
CA GLU A 100 9.89 -5.66 13.07
C GLU A 100 11.14 -6.55 12.89
N ARG A 101 11.91 -6.79 13.96
CA ARG A 101 13.07 -7.71 13.90
C ARG A 101 12.67 -9.14 13.54
N GLN A 102 11.57 -9.63 14.10
CA GLN A 102 11.06 -10.96 13.76
C GLN A 102 10.62 -11.06 12.29
N ALA A 103 10.01 -9.99 11.76
CA ALA A 103 9.64 -9.89 10.35
C ALA A 103 10.87 -9.79 9.44
N ASP A 104 11.90 -9.03 9.82
CA ASP A 104 13.19 -8.95 9.12
C ASP A 104 13.88 -10.33 9.05
N ASP A 105 13.95 -11.02 10.19
CA ASP A 105 14.60 -12.33 10.32
C ASP A 105 13.89 -13.40 9.48
N LEU A 106 12.56 -13.47 9.57
CA LEU A 106 11.77 -14.42 8.79
C LEU A 106 11.72 -14.04 7.31
N GLY A 107 11.59 -12.76 7.00
CA GLY A 107 11.57 -12.24 5.63
C GLY A 107 12.85 -12.57 4.88
N THR A 108 14.00 -12.37 5.52
CA THR A 108 15.31 -12.73 4.93
C THR A 108 15.44 -14.23 4.70
N LYS A 109 14.91 -15.07 5.60
CA LYS A 109 14.85 -16.53 5.41
C LYS A 109 13.97 -16.92 4.23
N ILE A 110 12.78 -16.32 4.12
CA ILE A 110 11.85 -16.54 3.00
C ILE A 110 12.50 -16.13 1.68
N LEU A 111 13.19 -14.99 1.66
CA LEU A 111 13.88 -14.46 0.50
C LEU A 111 14.97 -15.41 0.01
N ALA A 112 15.86 -15.81 0.93
CA ALA A 112 16.94 -16.75 0.65
C ALA A 112 16.42 -18.13 0.20
N ALA A 113 15.41 -18.67 0.89
CA ALA A 113 14.79 -19.95 0.55
C ALA A 113 14.04 -19.91 -0.79
N SER A 114 13.62 -18.73 -1.25
CA SER A 114 12.98 -18.53 -2.56
C SER A 114 13.99 -18.33 -3.70
N GLY A 115 15.30 -18.33 -3.42
CA GLY A 115 16.35 -18.18 -4.43
C GLY A 115 16.69 -16.73 -4.80
N TYR A 116 16.12 -15.74 -4.12
CA TYR A 116 16.51 -14.34 -4.31
C TYR A 116 17.82 -14.01 -3.60
N ALA A 117 18.47 -12.93 -4.02
CA ALA A 117 19.58 -12.34 -3.29
C ALA A 117 19.17 -12.00 -1.86
N ALA A 118 19.91 -12.51 -0.87
CA ALA A 118 19.57 -12.33 0.54
C ALA A 118 19.65 -10.86 0.99
N ASP A 119 20.42 -10.04 0.27
CA ASP A 119 20.53 -8.60 0.52
C ASP A 119 19.28 -7.81 0.08
N GLY A 120 18.26 -8.40 -0.54
CA GLY A 120 17.11 -7.65 -1.07
C GLY A 120 16.40 -6.75 -0.05
N LEU A 121 16.04 -7.26 1.13
CA LEU A 121 15.41 -6.43 2.18
C LEU A 121 16.38 -5.40 2.77
N ARG A 122 17.67 -5.76 2.90
CA ARG A 122 18.72 -4.84 3.35
C ARG A 122 18.92 -3.68 2.36
N ASN A 123 18.99 -3.98 1.07
CA ASN A 123 19.18 -3.01 0.00
C ASN A 123 17.96 -2.09 -0.13
N LEU A 124 16.75 -2.63 0.06
CA LEU A 124 15.55 -1.80 0.19
C LEU A 124 15.69 -0.78 1.33
N MET A 125 16.10 -1.21 2.54
CA MET A 125 16.28 -0.28 3.67
C MET A 125 17.30 0.81 3.37
N ILE A 126 18.41 0.47 2.70
CA ILE A 126 19.42 1.46 2.28
C ILE A 126 18.84 2.42 1.23
N THR A 127 18.13 1.90 0.23
CA THR A 127 17.46 2.72 -0.78
C THR A 127 16.48 3.71 -0.14
N LEU A 128 15.73 3.27 0.87
CA LEU A 128 14.82 4.11 1.64
C LEU A 128 15.54 5.15 2.50
N HIS A 129 16.67 4.78 3.12
CA HIS A 129 17.50 5.67 3.91
C HIS A 129 18.09 6.80 3.06
N ASP A 130 18.65 6.46 1.89
CA ASP A 130 19.29 7.41 0.99
C ASP A 130 18.29 8.37 0.33
N GLN A 131 17.05 7.90 0.11
CA GLN A 131 15.98 8.72 -0.45
C GLN A 131 15.20 9.49 0.62
N GLY A 132 15.26 9.07 1.88
CA GLY A 132 14.56 9.69 3.00
C GLY A 132 15.31 10.91 3.53
N GLY A 133 14.79 12.11 3.24
CA GLY A 133 15.21 13.32 3.96
C GLY A 133 14.86 13.26 5.47
N PRO A 134 14.98 14.39 6.20
CA PRO A 134 14.72 14.43 7.66
C PRO A 134 13.29 14.05 8.09
N LYS A 135 12.36 13.88 7.15
CA LYS A 135 10.98 13.43 7.37
C LYS A 135 10.75 12.15 6.55
N PRO A 136 9.98 11.17 7.07
CA PRO A 136 9.66 9.97 6.31
C PRO A 136 8.84 10.36 5.07
N LEU A 137 9.48 10.35 3.91
CA LEU A 137 8.86 10.60 2.61
C LEU A 137 8.00 9.43 2.13
N PHE A 138 8.06 8.29 2.83
CA PHE A 138 7.40 7.05 2.44
C PHE A 138 6.45 6.59 3.55
N PRO A 139 5.16 6.33 3.25
CA PRO A 139 4.21 5.81 4.23
C PRO A 139 4.70 4.54 4.93
N TRP A 140 5.34 3.62 4.19
CA TRP A 140 5.92 2.41 4.76
C TRP A 140 6.94 2.69 5.88
N LEU A 141 7.77 3.73 5.77
CA LEU A 141 8.73 4.11 6.83
C LEU A 141 8.04 4.65 8.10
N SER A 142 6.78 5.07 8.01
CA SER A 142 6.04 5.57 9.16
C SER A 142 5.54 4.43 10.05
N THR A 143 5.13 3.31 9.46
CA THR A 143 4.72 2.09 10.17
C THR A 143 5.87 1.13 10.43
N HIS A 144 6.90 1.15 9.57
CA HIS A 144 8.09 0.30 9.63
C HIS A 144 9.35 1.19 9.64
N PRO A 145 9.68 1.82 10.77
CA PRO A 145 10.82 2.73 10.82
C PRO A 145 12.12 2.00 10.44
N GLU A 146 12.82 2.54 9.44
CA GLU A 146 14.19 2.15 9.13
C GLU A 146 15.10 2.55 10.29
N THR A 147 16.02 1.65 10.64
CA THR A 147 17.07 1.99 11.59
C THR A 147 18.37 1.29 11.18
N LYS A 148 19.50 1.95 11.42
CA LYS A 148 20.83 1.34 11.33
C LYS A 148 20.93 0.02 12.09
N GLU A 149 20.17 -0.13 13.18
CA GLU A 149 20.11 -1.37 13.95
C GLU A 149 19.48 -2.52 13.17
N ARG A 150 18.39 -2.29 12.44
CA ARG A 150 17.76 -3.29 11.57
C ARG A 150 18.68 -3.69 10.42
N ILE A 151 19.33 -2.71 9.76
CA ILE A 151 20.31 -2.98 8.68
C ILE A 151 21.45 -3.86 9.20
N ASN A 152 22.02 -3.52 10.36
CA ASN A 152 23.08 -4.32 10.97
C ASN A 152 22.60 -5.73 11.35
N ASN A 153 21.35 -5.87 11.83
CA ASN A 153 20.77 -7.18 12.13
C ASN A 153 20.61 -8.02 10.85
N LEU A 154 20.10 -7.43 9.77
CA LEU A 154 19.99 -8.09 8.46
C LEU A 154 21.35 -8.59 7.95
N GLU A 155 22.38 -7.75 8.01
CA GLU A 155 23.75 -8.18 7.67
C GLU A 155 24.22 -9.35 8.54
N ALA A 156 24.01 -9.25 9.85
CA ALA A 156 24.42 -10.28 10.80
C ALA A 156 23.69 -11.62 10.60
N ILE A 157 22.41 -11.63 10.22
CA ILE A 157 21.70 -12.89 9.93
C ILE A 157 22.12 -13.47 8.58
N ILE A 158 22.37 -12.63 7.56
CA ILE A 158 22.83 -13.09 6.26
C ILE A 158 24.18 -13.78 6.40
N ASP A 159 25.13 -13.13 7.07
CA ASP A 159 26.48 -13.64 7.24
C ASP A 159 26.50 -14.89 8.15
N ARG A 160 25.76 -14.88 9.27
CA ARG A 160 25.70 -16.00 10.22
C ARG A 160 25.12 -17.27 9.62
N ASN A 161 24.12 -17.15 8.74
CA ASN A 161 23.49 -18.29 8.09
C ASN A 161 24.14 -18.65 6.75
N GLY A 162 25.15 -17.89 6.30
CA GLY A 162 25.82 -18.12 5.02
C GLY A 162 24.87 -17.94 3.82
N TYR A 163 23.89 -17.04 3.92
CA TYR A 163 22.99 -16.78 2.80
C TYR A 163 23.72 -16.05 1.67
N ASN A 164 23.47 -16.49 0.45
CA ASN A 164 24.09 -15.88 -0.72
C ASN A 164 23.47 -14.51 -1.02
N ARG A 165 24.27 -13.48 -0.74
CA ARG A 165 23.99 -12.06 -0.98
C ARG A 165 23.76 -11.71 -2.45
N TYR A 166 24.23 -12.54 -3.37
CA TYR A 166 24.29 -12.24 -4.81
C TYR A 166 23.64 -13.33 -5.67
N THR A 167 22.61 -14.01 -5.17
CA THR A 167 21.91 -15.06 -5.94
C THR A 167 21.17 -14.47 -7.14
N TYR A 168 19.88 -14.18 -7.02
CA TYR A 168 19.09 -13.58 -8.07
C TYR A 168 18.60 -12.22 -7.62
N GLU A 169 19.13 -11.16 -8.24
CA GLU A 169 18.70 -9.77 -8.02
C GLU A 169 17.52 -9.37 -8.93
N GLY A 170 17.48 -9.90 -10.16
CA GLY A 170 16.38 -9.65 -11.10
C GLY A 170 16.28 -8.21 -11.61
N VAL A 171 17.38 -7.46 -11.71
CA VAL A 171 17.39 -6.04 -12.11
C VAL A 171 16.70 -5.80 -13.47
N GLU A 172 17.07 -6.57 -14.50
CA GLU A 172 16.53 -6.38 -15.85
C GLU A 172 15.03 -6.68 -15.91
N ASN A 173 14.60 -7.82 -15.36
CA ASN A 173 13.19 -8.19 -15.28
C ASN A 173 12.37 -7.15 -14.49
N HIS A 174 12.93 -6.65 -13.38
CA HIS A 174 12.28 -5.61 -12.59
C HIS A 174 12.10 -4.30 -13.36
N LEU A 175 13.07 -3.91 -14.19
CA LEU A 175 12.92 -2.73 -15.07
C LEU A 175 11.77 -2.90 -16.07
N GLU A 176 11.51 -4.11 -16.58
CA GLU A 176 10.36 -4.38 -17.45
C GLU A 176 9.04 -4.26 -16.68
N ILE A 177 8.98 -4.81 -15.46
CA ILE A 177 7.83 -4.68 -14.57
C ILE A 177 7.56 -3.20 -14.27
N GLN A 178 8.59 -2.43 -13.96
CA GLN A 178 8.48 -1.00 -13.70
C GLN A 178 7.91 -0.23 -14.89
N LYS A 179 8.40 -0.51 -16.11
CA LYS A 179 7.83 0.11 -17.34
C LYS A 179 6.35 -0.21 -17.48
N ARG A 180 5.95 -1.46 -17.25
CA ARG A 180 4.55 -1.88 -17.35
C ARG A 180 3.68 -1.22 -16.29
N VAL A 181 4.14 -1.18 -15.04
CA VAL A 181 3.41 -0.54 -13.93
C VAL A 181 3.32 0.97 -14.11
N ALA A 182 4.38 1.62 -14.58
CA ALA A 182 4.36 3.06 -14.88
C ALA A 182 3.33 3.41 -15.96
N GLN A 183 3.25 2.58 -17.01
CA GLN A 183 2.22 2.73 -18.03
C GLN A 183 0.82 2.57 -17.45
N LEU A 184 0.58 1.51 -16.66
CA LEU A 184 -0.72 1.25 -16.05
C LEU A 184 -1.15 2.35 -15.07
N LEU A 185 -0.22 2.86 -14.28
CA LEU A 185 -0.48 3.96 -13.34
C LEU A 185 -0.87 5.23 -14.10
N LYS A 186 -0.16 5.56 -15.18
CA LYS A 186 -0.51 6.69 -16.04
C LYS A 186 -1.90 6.53 -16.66
N GLU A 187 -2.20 5.36 -17.22
CA GLU A 187 -3.53 5.06 -17.80
C GLU A 187 -4.64 5.16 -16.74
N TYR A 188 -4.35 4.77 -15.50
CA TYR A 188 -5.28 4.90 -14.37
C TYR A 188 -5.51 6.37 -14.00
N GLU A 189 -4.45 7.17 -13.87
CA GLU A 189 -4.54 8.61 -13.57
C GLU A 189 -5.30 9.39 -14.64
N GLU A 190 -5.09 9.07 -15.91
CA GLU A 190 -5.82 9.68 -17.04
C GLU A 190 -7.31 9.38 -16.95
N LYS A 191 -7.70 8.11 -16.71
CA LYS A 191 -9.10 7.73 -16.53
C LYS A 191 -9.76 8.39 -15.32
N GLN A 192 -9.05 8.50 -14.20
CA GLN A 192 -9.58 9.16 -13.01
C GLN A 192 -9.83 10.66 -13.27
N LYS A 193 -8.96 11.33 -14.02
CA LYS A 193 -9.18 12.73 -14.43
C LYS A 193 -10.40 12.87 -15.33
N GLU A 194 -10.57 12.01 -16.34
CA GLU A 194 -11.74 12.01 -17.21
C GLU A 194 -13.04 11.78 -16.43
N GLU A 195 -13.04 10.86 -15.45
CA GLU A 195 -14.19 10.62 -14.56
C GLU A 195 -14.50 11.80 -13.64
N GLU A 196 -13.48 12.51 -13.16
CA GLU A 196 -13.64 13.71 -12.32
C GLU A 196 -14.16 14.89 -13.13
N GLU A 197 -13.64 15.11 -14.34
CA GLU A 197 -14.10 16.15 -15.28
C GLU A 197 -15.58 15.91 -15.65
N GLY A 198 -15.95 14.68 -16.03
CA GLY A 198 -17.34 14.34 -16.32
C GLY A 198 -18.29 14.54 -15.13
N LYS A 199 -17.84 14.25 -13.90
CA LYS A 199 -18.63 14.53 -12.68
C LYS A 199 -18.78 16.03 -12.40
N GLN A 200 -17.80 16.85 -12.79
CA GLN A 200 -17.86 18.30 -12.64
C GLN A 200 -18.80 18.93 -13.67
N GLU A 201 -18.79 18.46 -14.92
CA GLU A 201 -19.70 18.91 -15.97
C GLU A 201 -21.17 18.63 -15.57
N VAL A 202 -21.49 17.41 -15.13
CA VAL A 202 -22.85 17.06 -14.67
C VAL A 202 -23.30 17.94 -13.50
N LYS A 203 -22.41 18.21 -12.54
CA LYS A 203 -22.73 19.12 -11.42
C LYS A 203 -23.00 20.55 -11.88
N GLN A 204 -22.24 21.06 -12.85
CA GLN A 204 -22.45 22.41 -13.39
C GLN A 204 -23.76 22.50 -14.17
N GLU A 205 -24.12 21.46 -14.94
CA GLU A 205 -25.41 21.38 -15.63
C GLU A 205 -26.57 21.34 -14.63
N ASP A 206 -26.49 20.51 -13.59
CA ASP A 206 -27.51 20.44 -12.53
C ASP A 206 -27.68 21.78 -11.78
N GLU A 207 -26.58 22.49 -11.50
CA GLU A 207 -26.60 23.81 -10.84
C GLU A 207 -27.21 24.90 -11.75
N GLN A 208 -26.89 24.88 -13.05
CA GLN A 208 -27.48 25.79 -14.03
C GLN A 208 -28.98 25.54 -14.22
N GLN A 209 -29.40 24.28 -14.23
CA GLN A 209 -30.80 23.90 -14.39
C GLN A 209 -31.62 24.30 -13.14
N GLN A 210 -31.09 24.07 -11.93
CA GLN A 210 -31.72 24.55 -10.70
C GLN A 210 -31.81 26.07 -10.58
N THR A 211 -30.85 26.81 -11.13
CA THR A 211 -30.93 28.28 -11.16
C THR A 211 -31.97 28.77 -12.16
N GLN A 212 -32.04 28.15 -13.34
CA GLN A 212 -33.09 28.46 -14.33
C GLN A 212 -34.50 28.15 -13.82
N ASP A 213 -34.69 27.00 -13.16
CA ASP A 213 -35.98 26.62 -12.59
C ASP A 213 -36.43 27.62 -11.50
N LYS A 214 -35.51 28.04 -10.62
CA LYS A 214 -35.80 29.07 -9.60
C LYS A 214 -36.15 30.44 -10.20
N GLU A 215 -35.46 30.86 -11.25
CA GLU A 215 -35.77 32.12 -11.95
C GLU A 215 -37.13 32.06 -12.66
N GLN A 216 -37.54 30.90 -13.18
CA GLN A 216 -38.86 30.71 -13.77
C GLN A 216 -39.97 30.72 -12.72
N ASP A 217 -39.76 30.07 -11.57
CA ASP A 217 -40.72 30.07 -10.46
C ASP A 217 -40.93 31.48 -9.89
N LEU A 218 -39.85 32.27 -9.74
CA LEU A 218 -39.93 33.66 -9.28
C LEU A 218 -40.71 34.55 -10.25
N LYS A 219 -40.50 34.40 -11.57
CA LYS A 219 -41.27 35.15 -12.58
C LYS A 219 -42.75 34.78 -12.59
N GLN A 220 -43.08 33.49 -12.40
CA GLN A 220 -44.47 33.06 -12.32
C GLN A 220 -45.17 33.56 -11.05
N GLN A 221 -44.45 33.71 -9.93
CA GLN A 221 -44.98 34.33 -8.71
C GLN A 221 -45.24 35.83 -8.90
N ASP A 222 -44.30 36.57 -9.48
CA ASP A 222 -44.47 38.00 -9.78
C ASP A 222 -45.65 38.25 -10.74
N ASP A 223 -45.79 37.42 -11.79
CA ASP A 223 -46.90 37.53 -12.75
C ASP A 223 -48.26 37.19 -12.12
N GLN A 224 -48.30 36.29 -11.14
CA GLN A 224 -49.54 35.95 -10.40
C GLN A 224 -49.92 37.02 -9.38
N GLU A 225 -48.96 37.69 -8.75
CA GLU A 225 -49.23 38.82 -7.85
C GLU A 225 -49.75 40.03 -8.64
N GLN A 226 -49.17 40.33 -9.81
CA GLN A 226 -49.62 41.45 -10.66
C GLN A 226 -51.04 41.24 -11.22
N GLN A 227 -51.46 40.00 -11.47
CA GLN A 227 -52.82 39.68 -11.92
C GLN A 227 -53.88 39.72 -10.81
N GLN A 228 -53.47 39.80 -9.53
CA GLN A 228 -54.40 39.93 -8.38
C GLN A 228 -54.61 41.39 -7.97
N GLU A 229 -53.81 42.33 -8.48
CA GLU A 229 -53.91 43.76 -8.17
C GLU A 229 -54.67 44.60 -9.23
N GLU A 230 -55.09 44.00 -10.35
CA GLU A 230 -56.02 44.58 -11.35
C GLU A 230 -57.47 44.11 -11.16
#